data_AF-A0A6P0XYT6-F1
#
_entry.id   AF-A0A6P0XYT6-F1
#
_cell.length_a   1.000
_cell.length_b   1.000
_cell.length_c   1.000
_cell.angle_alpha   90.00
_cell.angle_beta   90.00
_cell.angle_gamma   90.00
#
_symmetry.space_group_name_H-M   'P 1'
#
loop_
_entity.id
_entity.type
_entity.pdbx_description
1 polymer ?
#
loop_
_entity_poly.entity_id
_entity_poly.type
_entity_poly.pdbx_seq_one_letter_code
_entity_poly.pdbx_strand_id
1 'polypeptide(L)'
;MFYKKPYFTWLKIFIVITLILGICFRFINIDRKVYWYDETITSLRIAGYTRGELEDITDEADIINGEFFQQYQGTNPNKNVINTINSLATENPEHLPIYFVLLRWWVQLFGHSVAVTRSFSALTSLLVFPCIYWLCRELFNQPLV
;
A
#
# COMPACT_ATOMS: atom_id res chain seq x y z
N MET A 1 32.54 35.90 5.41
CA MET A 1 32.84 34.48 5.69
C MET A 1 31.79 33.97 6.68
N PHE A 2 30.67 33.43 6.20
CA PHE A 2 29.60 32.94 7.07
C PHE A 2 30.04 31.62 7.70
N TYR A 3 30.36 31.66 8.99
CA TYR A 3 30.60 30.47 9.80
C TYR A 3 29.32 29.63 9.78
N LYS A 4 29.31 28.49 9.07
CA LYS A 4 28.20 27.52 9.14
C LYS A 4 28.08 27.08 10.60
N LYS A 5 27.06 27.61 11.28
CA LYS A 5 26.76 27.34 12.68
C LYS A 5 26.70 25.81 12.92
N PRO A 6 27.45 25.26 13.88
CA PRO A 6 27.63 23.80 14.05
C PRO A 6 26.32 23.06 14.34
N TYR A 7 25.30 23.76 14.86
CA TYR A 7 23.96 23.23 15.11
C TYR A 7 23.31 22.65 13.84
N PHE A 8 23.62 23.23 12.67
CA PHE A 8 23.03 22.81 11.40
C PHE A 8 23.53 21.43 10.94
N THR A 9 24.73 21.02 11.36
CA THR A 9 25.30 19.72 10.99
C THR A 9 24.75 18.59 11.87
N TRP A 10 24.68 18.79 13.19
CA TRP A 10 24.15 17.77 14.09
C TRP A 10 22.66 17.54 13.90
N LEU A 11 21.87 18.61 13.68
CA LEU A 11 20.44 18.49 13.40
C LEU A 11 20.16 17.68 12.12
N LYS A 12 20.96 17.88 11.05
CA LYS A 12 20.84 17.10 9.82
C LYS A 12 21.10 15.61 10.06
N ILE A 13 22.16 15.30 10.80
CA ILE A 13 22.50 13.91 11.17
C ILE A 13 21.34 13.29 11.96
N PHE A 14 20.79 14.01 12.93
CA PHE A 14 19.65 13.55 13.72
C PHE A 14 18.41 13.27 12.86
N ILE A 15 18.08 14.15 11.90
CA ILE A 15 16.95 13.96 10.97
C ILE A 15 17.19 12.72 10.10
N VAL A 16 18.40 12.55 9.56
CA VAL A 16 18.75 11.40 8.72
C VAL A 16 18.62 10.09 9.51
N ILE A 17 19.14 10.05 10.74
CA ILE A 17 19.00 8.88 11.62
C ILE A 17 17.54 8.57 11.91
N THR A 18 16.73 9.60 12.22
CA THR A 18 15.30 9.43 12.49
C THR A 18 14.54 8.90 11.27
N LEU A 19 14.86 9.40 10.06
CA LEU A 19 14.27 8.90 8.82
C LEU A 19 14.66 7.44 8.57
N ILE A 20 15.94 7.08 8.74
CA ILE A 20 16.40 5.70 8.57
C ILE A 20 15.68 4.77 9.55
N LEU A 21 15.63 5.13 10.84
CA LEU A 21 14.92 4.33 11.84
C LEU A 21 13.42 4.21 11.53
N GLY A 22 12.77 5.30 11.14
CA GLY A 22 11.36 5.31 10.74
C GLY A 22 11.09 4.40 9.54
N ILE A 23 11.97 4.43 8.53
CA ILE A 23 11.90 3.52 7.37
C ILE A 23 12.08 2.07 7.85
N CYS A 24 13.14 1.76 8.61
CA CYS A 24 13.39 0.41 9.10
C CYS A 24 12.18 -0.14 9.88
N PHE A 25 11.65 0.61 10.84
CA PHE A 25 10.49 0.17 11.63
C PHE A 25 9.22 -0.01 10.80
N ARG A 26 9.09 0.66 9.66
CA ARG A 26 7.94 0.50 8.76
C ARG A 26 7.96 -0.84 8.02
N PHE A 27 9.14 -1.36 7.70
CA PHE A 27 9.29 -2.64 6.97
C PHE A 27 9.55 -3.85 7.88
N ILE A 28 10.02 -3.65 9.11
CA ILE A 28 10.26 -4.74 10.06
C ILE A 28 8.95 -5.47 10.38
N ASN A 29 8.95 -6.80 10.24
CA ASN A 29 7.85 -7.71 10.56
C ASN A 29 6.51 -7.30 9.91
N ILE A 30 6.57 -6.75 8.70
CA ILE A 30 5.41 -6.22 7.99
C ILE A 30 4.34 -7.30 7.71
N ASP A 31 4.76 -8.55 7.60
CA ASP A 31 3.94 -9.74 7.38
C ASP A 31 3.34 -10.33 8.66
N ARG A 32 3.99 -10.13 9.82
CA ARG A 32 3.60 -10.76 11.09
C ARG A 32 2.42 -10.13 11.80
N LYS A 33 1.93 -8.98 11.31
CA LYS A 33 0.78 -8.28 11.89
C LYS A 33 -0.51 -8.93 11.42
N VAL A 34 -1.51 -9.00 12.30
CA VAL A 34 -2.86 -9.50 12.01
C VAL A 34 -3.40 -8.83 10.74
N TYR A 35 -3.97 -9.63 9.85
CA TYR A 35 -4.52 -9.14 8.59
C TYR A 35 -5.85 -8.44 8.84
N TRP A 36 -5.93 -7.15 8.50
CA TRP A 36 -7.05 -6.30 8.87
C TRP A 36 -8.21 -6.45 7.88
N TYR A 37 -9.42 -6.10 8.32
CA TYR A 37 -10.65 -6.20 7.52
C TYR A 37 -10.57 -5.43 6.19
N ASP A 38 -10.07 -4.20 6.18
CA ASP A 38 -9.90 -3.45 4.92
C ASP A 38 -8.83 -4.05 4.00
N GLU A 39 -7.86 -4.78 4.56
CA GLU A 39 -6.86 -5.50 3.76
C GLU A 39 -7.48 -6.72 3.08
N THR A 40 -8.39 -7.45 3.74
CA THR A 40 -9.12 -8.56 3.11
C THR A 40 -10.00 -8.08 1.96
N ILE A 41 -10.72 -6.96 2.16
CA ILE A 41 -11.49 -6.34 1.08
C ILE A 41 -10.56 -5.91 -0.05
N THR A 42 -9.44 -5.25 0.27
CA THR A 42 -8.47 -4.83 -0.75
C THR A 42 -7.97 -6.01 -1.57
N SER A 43 -7.64 -7.13 -0.93
CA SER A 43 -7.21 -8.36 -1.59
C SER A 43 -8.29 -8.95 -2.50
N LEU A 44 -9.54 -8.97 -2.04
CA LEU A 44 -10.68 -9.40 -2.86
C LEU A 44 -10.85 -8.53 -4.12
N ARG A 45 -10.66 -7.21 -3.99
CA ARG A 45 -10.77 -6.26 -5.12
C ARG A 45 -9.66 -6.45 -6.15
N ILE A 46 -8.40 -6.59 -5.71
CA ILE A 46 -7.29 -6.82 -6.65
C ILE A 46 -7.35 -8.21 -7.29
N ALA A 47 -8.00 -9.17 -6.63
CA ALA A 47 -8.36 -10.46 -7.20
C ALA A 47 -9.42 -10.35 -8.30
N GLY A 48 -10.21 -9.27 -8.29
CA GLY A 48 -11.23 -8.98 -9.31
C GLY A 48 -12.60 -9.58 -8.98
N TYR A 49 -12.83 -9.93 -7.71
CA TYR A 49 -14.10 -10.43 -7.22
C TYR A 49 -14.97 -9.31 -6.63
N THR A 50 -16.28 -9.49 -6.70
CA THR A 50 -17.26 -8.71 -5.92
C THR A 50 -17.57 -9.41 -4.60
N ARG A 51 -18.16 -8.71 -3.63
CA ARG A 51 -18.65 -9.33 -2.38
C ARG A 51 -19.78 -10.30 -2.69
N GLY A 52 -20.68 -9.93 -3.61
CA GLY A 52 -21.74 -10.83 -4.07
C GLY A 52 -21.19 -12.13 -4.66
N GLU A 53 -20.16 -12.06 -5.53
CA GLU A 53 -19.50 -13.27 -6.05
C GLU A 53 -18.89 -14.11 -4.93
N LEU A 54 -18.33 -13.49 -3.88
CA LEU A 54 -17.76 -14.24 -2.75
C LEU A 54 -18.86 -14.90 -1.90
N GLU A 55 -19.98 -14.21 -1.68
CA GLU A 55 -21.16 -14.73 -0.96
C GLU A 55 -21.73 -15.95 -1.67
N ASP A 56 -21.94 -15.86 -2.98
CA ASP A 56 -22.39 -16.99 -3.82
C ASP A 56 -21.42 -18.17 -3.71
N ILE A 57 -20.11 -17.93 -3.79
CA ILE A 57 -19.08 -18.96 -3.68
C ILE A 57 -19.05 -19.58 -2.26
N THR A 58 -19.29 -18.79 -1.21
CA THR A 58 -19.35 -19.32 0.15
C THR A 58 -20.61 -20.13 0.41
N ASP A 59 -21.75 -19.74 -0.16
CA ASP A 59 -23.02 -20.45 0.00
C ASP A 59 -23.01 -21.80 -0.74
N GLU A 60 -22.29 -21.89 -1.86
CA GLU A 60 -22.06 -23.14 -2.59
C GLU A 60 -20.94 -24.03 -1.97
N ALA A 61 -20.12 -23.48 -1.07
CA ALA A 61 -18.96 -24.18 -0.51
C ALA A 61 -19.36 -25.11 0.65
N ASP A 62 -19.03 -26.40 0.49
CA ASP A 62 -19.32 -27.44 1.49
C ASP A 62 -18.41 -27.32 2.74
N ILE A 63 -17.20 -26.76 2.58
CA ILE A 63 -16.23 -26.53 3.68
C ILE A 63 -15.60 -25.15 3.54
N ILE A 64 -15.91 -24.27 4.49
CA ILE A 64 -15.30 -22.94 4.61
C ILE A 64 -14.20 -23.00 5.67
N ASN A 65 -12.95 -22.83 5.26
CA ASN A 65 -11.79 -22.77 6.16
C ASN A 65 -10.87 -21.58 5.83
N GLY A 66 -9.78 -21.40 6.58
CA GLY A 66 -8.84 -20.29 6.35
C GLY A 66 -8.17 -20.34 4.97
N GLU A 67 -7.85 -21.54 4.49
CA GLU A 67 -7.23 -21.76 3.17
C GLU A 67 -8.19 -21.38 2.03
N PHE A 68 -9.49 -21.65 2.21
CA PHE A 68 -10.53 -21.26 1.26
C PHE A 68 -10.53 -19.76 1.02
N PHE A 69 -10.44 -18.93 2.06
CA PHE A 69 -10.36 -17.47 1.85
C PHE A 69 -9.02 -17.03 1.28
N GLN A 70 -7.93 -17.75 1.60
CA GLN A 70 -6.61 -17.41 1.12
C GLN A 70 -6.49 -17.52 -0.42
N GLN A 71 -7.24 -18.43 -1.04
CA GLN A 71 -7.28 -18.57 -2.51
C GLN A 71 -7.93 -17.37 -3.22
N TYR A 72 -8.88 -16.69 -2.56
CA TYR A 72 -9.59 -15.52 -3.09
C TYR A 72 -8.91 -14.19 -2.75
N GLN A 73 -7.83 -14.23 -1.96
CA GLN A 73 -7.03 -13.05 -1.65
C GLN A 73 -5.93 -12.78 -2.69
N GLY A 74 -5.72 -13.69 -3.64
CA GLY A 74 -4.70 -13.59 -4.69
C GLY A 74 -5.24 -13.11 -6.04
N THR A 75 -4.35 -12.54 -6.86
CA THR A 75 -4.74 -12.08 -8.20
C THR A 75 -5.23 -13.25 -9.03
N ASN A 76 -6.50 -13.22 -9.45
CA ASN A 76 -7.05 -14.25 -10.32
C ASN A 76 -6.50 -14.08 -11.76
N PRO A 77 -5.84 -15.11 -12.34
CA PRO A 77 -5.33 -15.06 -13.71
C PRO A 77 -6.41 -14.83 -14.77
N ASN A 78 -7.65 -15.23 -14.48
CA ASN A 78 -8.79 -15.15 -15.40
C ASN A 78 -9.53 -13.80 -15.35
N LYS A 79 -9.22 -12.96 -14.35
CA LYS A 79 -9.81 -11.61 -14.23
C LYS A 79 -8.78 -10.58 -14.70
N ASN A 80 -9.23 -9.41 -15.14
CA ASN A 80 -8.37 -8.33 -15.63
C ASN A 80 -8.55 -7.04 -14.82
N VAL A 81 -7.76 -6.01 -15.14
CA VAL A 81 -7.81 -4.71 -14.46
C VAL A 81 -9.21 -4.09 -14.57
N ILE A 82 -9.87 -4.33 -15.70
CA ILE A 82 -11.26 -3.91 -15.95
C ILE A 82 -12.21 -4.54 -14.93
N ASN A 83 -12.03 -5.82 -14.57
CA ASN A 83 -12.85 -6.47 -13.55
C ASN A 83 -12.63 -5.84 -12.17
N THR A 84 -11.39 -5.49 -11.82
CA THR A 84 -11.10 -4.76 -10.58
C THR A 84 -11.78 -3.39 -10.56
N ILE A 85 -11.72 -2.64 -11.67
CA ILE A 85 -12.37 -1.32 -11.77
C ILE A 85 -13.90 -1.46 -11.70
N ASN A 86 -14.49 -2.43 -12.40
CA ASN A 86 -15.92 -2.67 -12.38
C ASN A 86 -16.41 -3.11 -10.98
N SER A 87 -15.69 -4.01 -10.31
CA SER A 87 -15.98 -4.44 -8.94
C SER A 87 -15.97 -3.24 -7.97
N LEU A 88 -14.99 -2.34 -8.12
CA LEU A 88 -14.97 -1.09 -7.35
C LEU A 88 -16.15 -0.18 -7.67
N ALA A 89 -16.43 0.05 -8.96
CA ALA A 89 -17.50 0.95 -9.39
C ALA A 89 -18.88 0.49 -8.90
N THR A 90 -19.10 -0.83 -8.78
CA THR A 90 -20.36 -1.40 -8.33
C THR A 90 -20.50 -1.39 -6.80
N GLU A 91 -19.46 -1.71 -6.05
CA GLU A 91 -19.59 -1.95 -4.60
C GLU A 91 -18.98 -0.88 -3.70
N ASN A 92 -17.93 -0.18 -4.17
CA ASN A 92 -17.21 0.84 -3.40
C ASN A 92 -16.79 2.02 -4.30
N PRO A 93 -17.74 2.75 -4.92
CA PRO A 93 -17.44 3.86 -5.81
C PRO A 93 -16.74 5.04 -5.11
N GLU A 94 -16.76 5.08 -3.78
CA GLU A 94 -16.06 6.08 -2.96
C GLU A 94 -14.53 5.98 -3.01
N HIS A 95 -13.97 4.85 -3.44
CA HIS A 95 -12.52 4.63 -3.47
C HIS A 95 -11.92 4.89 -4.85
N LEU A 96 -10.79 5.60 -4.88
CA LEU A 96 -10.08 5.89 -6.13
C LEU A 96 -9.51 4.60 -6.74
N PRO A 97 -9.90 4.23 -7.97
CA PRO A 97 -9.48 2.96 -8.57
C PRO A 97 -7.98 2.82 -8.77
N ILE A 98 -7.27 3.95 -8.94
CA ILE A 98 -5.84 3.96 -9.25
C ILE A 98 -4.99 3.20 -8.23
N TYR A 99 -5.33 3.27 -6.94
CA TYR A 99 -4.61 2.54 -5.90
C TYR A 99 -4.71 1.02 -6.12
N PHE A 100 -5.90 0.51 -6.39
CA PHE A 100 -6.16 -0.92 -6.59
C PHE A 100 -5.53 -1.45 -7.87
N VAL A 101 -5.53 -0.65 -8.94
CA VAL A 101 -4.86 -0.99 -10.21
C VAL A 101 -3.36 -1.12 -10.01
N LEU A 102 -2.73 -0.12 -9.37
CA LEU A 102 -1.28 -0.14 -9.12
C LEU A 102 -0.90 -1.27 -8.15
N LEU A 103 -1.69 -1.49 -7.11
CA LEU A 103 -1.47 -2.58 -6.16
C LEU A 103 -1.58 -3.95 -6.85
N ARG A 104 -2.56 -4.12 -7.75
CA ARG A 104 -2.71 -5.35 -8.54
C ARG A 104 -1.47 -5.61 -9.38
N TRP A 105 -0.96 -4.61 -10.09
CA TRP A 105 0.28 -4.74 -10.85
C TRP A 105 1.48 -5.05 -9.95
N TRP A 106 1.57 -4.41 -8.79
CA TRP A 106 2.62 -4.68 -7.81
C TRP A 106 2.62 -6.14 -7.37
N VAL A 107 1.46 -6.68 -7.00
CA VAL A 107 1.30 -8.09 -6.60
C VAL A 107 1.58 -9.04 -7.77
N GLN A 108 1.20 -8.69 -9.00
CA GLN A 108 1.53 -9.49 -10.19
C GLN A 108 3.03 -9.58 -10.44
N LEU A 109 3.79 -8.51 -10.16
CA LEU A 109 5.23 -8.45 -10.39
C LEU A 109 6.04 -9.15 -9.29
N PHE A 110 5.65 -8.96 -8.03
CA PHE A 110 6.42 -9.44 -6.87
C PHE A 110 5.84 -10.71 -6.22
N GLY A 111 4.74 -11.23 -6.76
CA GLY A 111 4.05 -12.41 -6.27
C GLY A 111 3.01 -12.10 -5.19
N HIS A 112 2.21 -13.13 -4.88
CA HIS A 112 1.16 -13.01 -3.87
C HIS A 112 1.71 -13.30 -2.47
N SER A 113 1.74 -12.26 -1.62
CA SER A 113 1.92 -12.42 -0.18
C SER A 113 1.45 -11.17 0.55
N VAL A 114 1.10 -11.32 1.84
CA VAL A 114 0.75 -10.19 2.71
C VAL A 114 1.89 -9.17 2.78
N ALA A 115 3.14 -9.64 2.79
CA ALA A 115 4.32 -8.79 2.78
C ALA A 115 4.38 -7.89 1.53
N VAL A 116 4.11 -8.46 0.35
CA VAL A 116 4.12 -7.73 -0.93
C VAL A 116 2.99 -6.71 -0.99
N THR A 117 1.77 -7.08 -0.57
CA THR A 117 0.64 -6.16 -0.55
C THR A 117 0.92 -4.97 0.37
N ARG A 118 1.45 -5.21 1.57
CA ARG A 118 1.79 -4.15 2.53
C ARG A 118 3.01 -3.34 2.11
N SER A 119 3.97 -3.94 1.42
CA SER A 119 5.19 -3.24 0.97
C SER A 119 4.88 -2.13 -0.03
N PHE A 120 3.84 -2.30 -0.87
CA PHE A 120 3.37 -1.25 -1.77
C PHE A 120 2.96 0.01 -1.00
N SER A 121 2.10 -0.13 0.00
CA SER A 121 1.63 0.98 0.84
C SER A 121 2.76 1.56 1.71
N ALA A 122 3.67 0.71 2.19
CA ALA A 122 4.85 1.16 2.91
C ALA A 122 5.79 2.00 2.03
N LEU A 123 6.04 1.56 0.79
CA LEU A 123 6.93 2.24 -0.16
C LEU A 123 6.33 3.55 -0.65
N THR A 124 5.07 3.54 -1.10
CA THR A 124 4.38 4.74 -1.61
C THR A 124 4.28 5.83 -0.55
N SER A 125 4.11 5.46 0.72
CA SER A 125 4.10 6.44 1.81
C SER A 125 5.42 7.18 2.01
N LEU A 126 6.56 6.63 1.57
CA LEU A 126 7.85 7.33 1.67
C LEU A 126 7.92 8.53 0.74
N LEU A 127 7.09 8.59 -0.30
CA LEU A 127 6.97 9.74 -1.19
C LEU A 127 6.48 10.99 -0.46
N VAL A 128 5.85 10.84 0.72
CA VAL A 128 5.42 11.99 1.52
C VAL A 128 6.59 12.89 1.90
N PHE A 129 7.78 12.35 2.16
CA PHE A 129 8.95 13.12 2.56
C PHE A 129 9.44 14.08 1.45
N PRO A 130 9.76 13.61 0.23
CA PRO A 130 10.13 14.51 -0.86
C PRO A 130 8.97 15.40 -1.30
N CYS A 131 7.72 14.94 -1.29
CA CYS A 131 6.56 15.75 -1.66
C CYS A 131 6.33 16.92 -0.70
N ILE A 132 6.38 16.68 0.62
CA ILE A 132 6.27 17.76 1.62
C ILE A 132 7.45 18.70 1.50
N TYR A 133 8.67 18.17 1.35
CA TYR A 133 9.86 19.02 1.18
C TYR A 133 9.71 19.94 -0.05
N TRP A 134 9.25 19.40 -1.18
CA TRP A 134 9.01 20.18 -2.38
C TRP A 134 7.89 21.21 -2.18
N LEU A 135 6.77 20.82 -1.56
CA LEU A 135 5.68 21.74 -1.23
C LEU A 135 6.17 22.91 -0.35
N CYS A 136 6.99 22.64 0.67
CA CYS A 136 7.57 23.69 1.50
C CYS A 136 8.49 24.62 0.69
N ARG A 137 9.25 24.10 -0.28
CA ARG A 137 10.08 24.95 -1.14
C ARG A 137 9.25 25.90 -1.99
N GLU A 138 8.15 25.41 -2.56
CA GLU A 138 7.25 26.22 -3.38
C GLU A 138 6.56 27.31 -2.53
N LEU A 139 6.08 26.95 -1.34
CA LEU A 139 5.34 27.88 -0.47
C LEU A 139 6.21 28.95 0.19
N PHE A 140 7.45 28.60 0.56
CA PHE A 140 8.31 29.48 1.36
C PHE A 140 9.47 30.08 0.57
N ASN A 141 9.58 29.80 -0.73
CA ASN A 141 10.56 30.36 -1.66
C ASN A 141 12.01 30.31 -1.12
N GLN A 142 12.32 29.27 -0.35
CA GLN A 142 13.61 29.16 0.32
C GLN A 142 14.67 28.65 -0.68
N PRO A 143 15.80 29.36 -0.84
CA PRO A 143 16.89 28.88 -1.68
C PRO A 143 17.42 27.55 -1.14
N LEU A 144 17.87 26.68 -2.06
CA LEU A 144 18.59 25.44 -1.73
C LEU A 144 19.95 25.81 -1.12
N VAL A 145 19.94 26.12 0.18
CA VAL A 145 21.07 26.66 0.96
C VAL A 145 21.35 28.13 0.66
#